data_AF-A0A434A5F9-F1
#
_entry.id   AF-A0A434A5F9-F1
#
_cell.length_a   1.000
_cell.length_b   1.000
_cell.length_c   1.000
_cell.angle_alpha   90.00
_cell.angle_beta   90.00
_cell.angle_gamma   90.00
#
_symmetry.space_group_name_H-M   'P 1'
#
loop_
_entity.id
_entity.type
_entity.pdbx_description
1 polymer ?
#
loop_
_entity_poly.entity_id
_entity_poly.type
_entity_poly.pdbx_seq_one_letter_code
_entity_poly.pdbx_strand_id
1 'polypeptide(L)'
;MKNILKISALIVLFINISCKAQQMVQTPNDVYKLKKNEQQFLNKPLRNLLKEIKPEIKSAFGTLSSVGYPSYFSFSFISSHELKQKKEGRKLIGLYVYVKEPVDEWDYGTRPKEIEFSWRKEDVEKYGNFTVVRIKVIERIED
;
A
#
# COMPACT_ATOMS: atom_id res chain seq x y z
N MET A 1 5.37 2.35 49.98
CA MET A 1 4.36 1.67 49.11
C MET A 1 3.56 2.62 48.23
N LYS A 2 3.20 3.85 48.67
CA LYS A 2 2.41 4.82 47.88
C LYS A 2 3.06 5.26 46.55
N ASN A 3 4.40 5.36 46.49
CA ASN A 3 5.11 5.79 45.27
C ASN A 3 5.34 4.64 44.28
N ILE A 4 5.49 3.40 44.76
CA ILE A 4 5.61 2.21 43.89
C ILE A 4 4.29 1.97 43.16
N LEU A 5 3.15 2.06 43.86
CA LEU A 5 1.82 1.92 43.24
C LEU A 5 1.57 2.97 42.15
N LYS A 6 2.05 4.21 42.35
CA LYS A 6 1.92 5.31 41.37
C LYS A 6 2.75 5.05 40.10
N ILE A 7 3.96 4.53 40.26
CA ILE A 7 4.85 4.19 39.13
C ILE A 7 4.26 3.01 38.33
N SER A 8 3.75 1.98 39.02
CA SER A 8 3.07 0.86 38.37
C SER A 8 1.82 1.29 37.60
N ALA A 9 1.02 2.22 38.16
CA ALA A 9 -0.17 2.75 37.48
C ALA A 9 0.17 3.56 36.21
N LEU A 10 1.26 4.35 36.23
CA LEU A 10 1.72 5.07 35.03
C LEU A 10 2.17 4.11 33.92
N ILE A 11 2.92 3.06 34.27
CA ILE A 11 3.42 2.07 33.30
C ILE A 11 2.26 1.35 32.61
N VAL A 12 1.23 0.95 33.36
CA VAL A 12 0.02 0.31 32.80
C VAL A 12 -0.74 1.28 31.88
N LEU A 13 -0.74 2.58 32.16
CA LEU A 13 -1.36 3.59 31.27
C LEU A 13 -0.62 3.69 29.91
N PHE A 14 0.72 3.69 29.92
CA PHE A 14 1.52 3.78 28.69
C PHE A 14 1.43 2.53 27.81
N ILE A 15 1.34 1.33 28.41
CA ILE A 15 1.24 0.07 27.65
C ILE A 15 -0.13 -0.05 26.93
N ASN A 16 -1.20 0.49 27.53
CA ASN A 16 -2.53 0.45 26.93
C ASN A 16 -2.73 1.49 25.81
N ILE A 17 -1.99 2.60 25.82
CA ILE A 17 -2.03 3.61 24.74
C ILE A 17 -1.26 3.14 23.50
N SER A 18 -0.19 2.35 23.67
CA SER A 18 0.62 1.81 22.57
C SER A 18 -0.02 0.61 21.83
N CYS A 19 -1.19 0.12 22.26
CA CYS A 19 -1.82 -1.09 21.69
C CYS A 19 -2.76 -0.80 20.51
N LYS A 20 -2.46 0.23 19.72
CA LYS A 20 -2.84 0.33 18.31
C LYS A 20 -1.66 0.97 17.59
N ALA A 21 -0.71 0.16 17.12
CA ALA A 21 0.33 0.66 16.24
C ALA A 21 -0.36 1.43 15.10
N GLN A 22 -0.14 2.74 15.07
CA GLN A 22 -0.75 3.60 14.06
C GLN A 22 -0.18 3.19 12.70
N GLN A 23 -1.05 2.77 11.77
CA GLN A 23 -0.65 2.42 10.41
C GLN A 23 0.24 3.52 9.81
N MET A 24 1.32 3.15 9.15
CA MET A 24 2.32 4.12 8.65
C MET A 24 1.71 5.18 7.72
N VAL A 25 0.76 4.80 6.87
CA VAL A 25 0.10 5.67 5.90
C VAL A 25 -1.31 6.00 6.41
N GLN A 26 -1.51 7.22 6.93
CA GLN A 26 -2.82 7.69 7.41
C GLN A 26 -3.63 8.37 6.30
N THR A 27 -2.95 9.03 5.38
CA THR A 27 -3.51 9.72 4.21
C THR A 27 -2.74 9.32 2.94
N PRO A 28 -3.30 9.51 1.74
CA PRO A 28 -2.56 9.24 0.49
C PRO A 28 -1.21 10.00 0.41
N ASN A 29 -1.12 11.19 1.01
CA ASN A 29 0.13 11.95 1.08
C ASN A 29 1.22 11.30 1.94
N ASP A 30 0.87 10.34 2.82
CA ASP A 30 1.83 9.66 3.68
C ASP A 30 2.54 8.48 2.99
N VAL A 31 2.18 8.15 1.76
CA VAL A 31 2.69 6.98 1.03
C VAL A 31 4.21 6.98 0.87
N TYR A 32 4.84 8.16 0.79
CA TYR A 32 6.31 8.28 0.77
C TYR A 32 6.97 7.64 2.01
N LYS A 33 6.27 7.53 3.14
CA LYS A 33 6.79 6.89 4.36
C LYS A 33 7.10 5.41 4.13
N LEU A 34 6.33 4.73 3.27
CA LEU A 34 6.62 3.35 2.87
C LEU A 34 7.97 3.26 2.16
N LYS A 35 8.27 4.21 1.26
CA LYS A 35 9.58 4.27 0.60
C LYS A 35 10.70 4.62 1.59
N LYS A 36 10.48 5.57 2.49
CA LYS A 36 11.47 5.93 3.52
C LYS A 36 11.83 4.75 4.43
N ASN A 37 10.87 3.85 4.68
CA ASN A 37 11.02 2.66 5.52
C ASN A 37 11.07 1.36 4.71
N GLU A 38 11.48 1.41 3.44
CA GLU A 38 11.37 0.30 2.48
C GLU A 38 12.01 -1.00 3.00
N GLN A 39 13.12 -0.90 3.74
CA GLN A 39 13.81 -2.05 4.34
C GLN A 39 12.91 -2.90 5.25
N GLN A 40 11.85 -2.33 5.85
CA GLN A 40 10.90 -3.08 6.66
C GLN A 40 10.05 -4.06 5.83
N PHE A 41 9.95 -3.85 4.52
CA PHE A 41 9.08 -4.58 3.60
C PHE A 41 9.85 -5.46 2.60
N LEU A 42 11.12 -5.15 2.32
CA LEU A 42 11.91 -5.93 1.38
C LEU A 42 12.03 -7.39 1.81
N ASN A 43 11.92 -8.29 0.84
CA ASN A 43 11.91 -9.75 1.01
C ASN A 43 10.82 -10.25 1.97
N LYS A 44 9.73 -9.49 2.14
CA LYS A 44 8.56 -9.88 2.93
C LYS A 44 7.29 -9.92 2.07
N PRO A 45 6.24 -10.62 2.54
CA PRO A 45 4.94 -10.63 1.88
C PRO A 45 4.33 -9.22 1.72
N LEU A 46 3.73 -8.97 0.55
CA LEU A 46 3.03 -7.74 0.19
C LEU A 46 1.97 -7.34 1.22
N ARG A 47 1.29 -8.31 1.83
CA ARG A 47 0.30 -8.06 2.89
C ARG A 47 0.84 -7.25 4.06
N ASN A 48 2.14 -7.36 4.36
CA ASN A 48 2.75 -6.58 5.44
C ASN A 48 2.79 -5.09 5.11
N LEU A 49 3.08 -4.76 3.85
CA LEU A 49 2.99 -3.39 3.34
C LEU A 49 1.55 -2.90 3.29
N LEU A 50 0.63 -3.72 2.75
CA LEU A 50 -0.78 -3.34 2.62
C LEU A 50 -1.45 -3.05 3.97
N LYS A 51 -1.08 -3.78 5.04
CA LYS A 51 -1.58 -3.54 6.40
C LYS A 51 -1.20 -2.16 6.95
N GLU A 52 -0.10 -1.58 6.48
CA GLU A 52 0.36 -0.25 6.89
C GLU A 52 -0.37 0.89 6.17
N ILE A 53 -1.27 0.56 5.24
CA ILE A 53 -2.05 1.52 4.47
C ILE A 53 -3.47 1.60 5.05
N LYS A 54 -3.77 2.74 5.67
CA LYS A 54 -5.13 3.07 6.12
C LYS A 54 -6.08 3.51 5.00
N PRO A 55 -5.71 4.46 4.11
CA PRO A 55 -6.62 4.88 3.06
C PRO A 55 -6.89 3.73 2.10
N GLU A 56 -8.13 3.60 1.67
CA GLU A 56 -8.53 2.55 0.73
C GLU A 56 -7.77 2.69 -0.60
N ILE A 57 -7.15 1.60 -1.04
CA ILE A 57 -6.63 1.48 -2.39
C ILE A 57 -7.83 1.20 -3.29
N LYS A 58 -8.20 2.20 -4.10
CA LYS A 58 -9.38 2.11 -4.97
C LYS A 58 -9.07 1.41 -6.29
N SER A 59 -7.85 1.58 -6.79
CA SER A 59 -7.44 0.96 -8.05
C SER A 59 -6.01 0.43 -8.03
N ALA A 60 -5.80 -0.59 -8.84
CA ALA A 60 -4.50 -1.22 -9.07
C ALA A 60 -4.34 -1.62 -10.53
N PHE A 61 -3.09 -1.59 -11.00
CA PHE A 61 -2.68 -2.19 -12.26
C PHE A 61 -1.46 -3.07 -12.02
N GLY A 62 -1.46 -4.27 -12.57
CA GLY A 62 -0.32 -5.19 -12.55
C GLY A 62 0.46 -5.11 -13.84
N THR A 63 1.76 -5.33 -13.79
CA THR A 63 2.60 -5.42 -14.99
C THR A 63 3.53 -6.61 -14.86
N LEU A 64 3.49 -7.48 -15.86
CA LEU A 64 4.42 -8.59 -16.01
C LEU A 64 5.76 -8.02 -16.46
N SER A 65 6.83 -8.41 -15.78
CA SER A 65 8.13 -7.94 -16.18
C SER A 65 8.68 -8.66 -17.40
N SER A 66 9.30 -7.88 -18.28
CA SER A 66 10.22 -8.37 -19.30
C SER A 66 11.53 -8.86 -18.67
N VAL A 67 12.28 -9.65 -19.44
CA VAL A 67 13.58 -10.23 -19.02
C VAL A 67 14.48 -9.16 -18.40
N GLY A 68 14.83 -9.33 -17.12
CA GLY A 68 15.75 -8.45 -16.38
C GLY A 68 15.10 -7.37 -15.51
N TYR A 69 13.77 -7.21 -15.55
CA TYR A 69 13.04 -6.32 -14.63
C TYR A 69 12.15 -7.13 -13.69
N PRO A 70 11.79 -6.62 -12.50
CA PRO A 70 10.80 -7.26 -11.64
C PRO A 70 9.38 -6.82 -11.98
N SER A 71 8.41 -7.72 -11.81
CA SER A 71 6.98 -7.41 -11.96
C SER A 71 6.55 -6.42 -10.89
N TYR A 72 5.48 -5.66 -11.12
CA TYR A 72 5.01 -4.70 -10.12
C TYR A 72 3.49 -4.49 -10.14
N PHE A 73 2.99 -4.02 -8.99
CA PHE A 73 1.68 -3.41 -8.87
C PHE A 73 1.81 -1.89 -8.81
N SER A 74 0.96 -1.17 -9.52
CA SER A 74 0.73 0.26 -9.41
C SER A 74 -0.59 0.50 -8.69
N PHE A 75 -0.53 0.90 -7.43
CA PHE A 75 -1.68 1.22 -6.58
C PHE A 75 -2.02 2.70 -6.61
N SER A 76 -3.32 2.98 -6.49
CA SER A 76 -3.88 4.32 -6.49
C SER A 76 -5.06 4.45 -5.52
N PHE A 77 -5.15 5.61 -4.87
CA PHE A 77 -6.21 5.97 -3.93
C PHE A 77 -7.40 6.68 -4.61
N ILE A 78 -7.36 6.78 -5.95
CA ILE A 78 -8.43 7.30 -6.79
C ILE A 78 -8.99 6.18 -7.67
N SER A 79 -10.30 6.12 -7.85
CA SER A 79 -10.93 5.16 -8.76
C SER A 79 -10.77 5.57 -10.22
N SER A 80 -10.92 4.63 -11.16
CA SER A 80 -10.88 4.92 -12.60
C SER A 80 -11.96 5.93 -13.02
N HIS A 81 -13.12 5.94 -12.35
CA HIS A 81 -14.18 6.91 -12.60
C HIS A 81 -13.79 8.33 -12.15
N GLU A 82 -13.22 8.48 -10.94
CA GLU A 82 -12.76 9.77 -10.44
C GLU A 82 -11.60 10.34 -11.27
N LEU A 83 -10.72 9.47 -11.79
CA LEU A 83 -9.62 9.85 -12.68
C LEU A 83 -10.14 10.43 -14.01
N LYS A 84 -11.19 9.84 -14.60
CA LYS A 84 -11.81 10.32 -15.85
C LYS A 84 -12.40 11.72 -15.75
N GLN A 85 -12.76 12.17 -14.55
CA GLN A 85 -13.39 13.48 -14.33
C GLN A 85 -12.43 14.66 -14.46
N LYS A 86 -11.12 14.45 -14.69
CA LYS A 86 -10.04 15.46 -14.87
C LYS A 86 -10.22 16.75 -14.05
N LYS A 87 -9.45 16.90 -12.97
CA LYS A 87 -9.51 18.10 -12.14
C LYS A 87 -8.14 18.77 -12.13
N GLU A 88 -8.06 19.94 -12.75
CA GLU A 88 -6.85 20.77 -12.76
C GLU A 88 -6.34 20.99 -11.33
N GLY A 89 -5.03 20.85 -11.14
CA GLY A 89 -4.38 20.96 -9.84
C GLY A 89 -4.55 19.75 -8.91
N ARG A 90 -5.21 18.67 -9.35
CA ARG A 90 -5.32 17.45 -8.54
C ARG A 90 -3.96 16.79 -8.39
N LYS A 91 -3.55 16.53 -7.14
CA LYS A 91 -2.39 15.71 -6.82
C LYS A 91 -2.73 14.21 -6.95
N LEU A 92 -2.07 13.53 -7.88
CA LEU A 92 -2.10 12.09 -8.06
C LEU A 92 -0.86 11.45 -7.44
N ILE A 93 -1.08 10.42 -6.62
CA ILE A 93 -0.01 9.67 -5.95
C ILE A 93 -0.12 8.22 -6.39
N GLY A 94 0.90 7.74 -7.10
CA GLY A 94 1.06 6.35 -7.49
C GLY A 94 2.05 5.64 -6.58
N LEU A 95 1.61 4.52 -5.99
CA LEU A 95 2.46 3.61 -5.22
C LEU A 95 2.81 2.39 -6.09
N TYR A 96 4.07 2.25 -6.44
CA TYR A 96 4.58 1.12 -7.22
C TYR A 96 5.29 0.15 -6.30
N VAL A 97 4.79 -1.08 -6.20
CA VAL A 97 5.39 -2.15 -5.40
C VAL A 97 5.83 -3.26 -6.33
N TYR A 98 7.14 -3.42 -6.45
CA TYR A 98 7.76 -4.48 -7.24
C TYR A 98 7.81 -5.77 -6.42
N VAL A 99 7.59 -6.88 -7.11
CA VAL A 99 7.48 -8.22 -6.52
C VAL A 99 8.34 -9.24 -7.28
N LYS A 100 8.67 -10.36 -6.65
CA LYS A 100 9.44 -11.45 -7.31
C LYS A 100 8.57 -12.27 -8.25
N GLU A 101 7.34 -12.51 -7.84
CA GLU A 101 6.36 -13.34 -8.51
C GLU A 101 5.77 -12.60 -9.72
N PRO A 102 5.37 -13.32 -10.79
CA PRO A 102 4.78 -12.70 -11.96
C PRO A 102 3.42 -12.09 -11.65
N VAL A 103 3.12 -10.95 -12.28
CA VAL A 103 1.82 -10.26 -12.20
C VAL A 103 1.27 -10.14 -13.61
N ASP A 104 0.57 -11.17 -14.09
CA ASP A 104 0.24 -11.36 -15.49
C ASP A 104 -1.25 -11.20 -15.84
N GLU A 105 -2.14 -11.20 -14.83
CA GLU A 105 -3.59 -11.14 -15.07
C GLU A 105 -4.10 -9.86 -15.74
N TRP A 106 -3.37 -8.75 -15.54
CA TRP A 106 -3.67 -7.49 -16.22
C TRP A 106 -3.22 -7.54 -17.69
N ASP A 107 -2.05 -8.09 -17.96
CA ASP A 107 -1.48 -8.11 -19.31
C ASP A 107 -2.17 -9.14 -20.23
N TYR A 108 -2.69 -10.23 -19.66
CA TYR A 108 -3.47 -11.23 -20.41
C TYR A 108 -4.97 -10.94 -20.46
N GLY A 109 -5.46 -9.86 -19.86
CA GLY A 109 -6.87 -9.48 -19.87
C GLY A 109 -7.79 -10.54 -19.25
N THR A 110 -7.27 -11.30 -18.27
CA THR A 110 -8.02 -12.38 -17.61
C THR A 110 -8.98 -11.86 -16.55
N ARG A 111 -8.81 -10.59 -16.12
CA ARG A 111 -9.74 -9.91 -15.21
C ARG A 111 -11.02 -9.47 -15.96
N PRO A 112 -12.22 -9.60 -15.36
CA PRO A 112 -13.44 -9.06 -15.96
C PRO A 112 -13.34 -7.54 -16.17
N LYS A 113 -13.78 -7.06 -17.33
CA LYS A 113 -13.62 -5.66 -17.76
C LYS A 113 -14.22 -4.65 -16.79
N GLU A 114 -15.29 -5.02 -16.10
CA GLU A 114 -16.01 -4.16 -15.16
C GLU A 114 -15.19 -3.89 -13.89
N ILE A 115 -14.25 -4.77 -13.56
CA ILE A 115 -13.50 -4.75 -12.30
C ILE A 115 -11.99 -4.76 -12.50
N GLU A 116 -11.53 -4.71 -13.75
CA GLU A 116 -10.14 -4.87 -14.17
C GLU A 116 -9.17 -4.08 -13.29
N PHE A 117 -9.47 -2.80 -13.06
CA PHE A 117 -8.64 -1.90 -12.25
C PHE A 117 -9.08 -1.79 -10.79
N SER A 118 -10.20 -2.38 -10.40
CA SER A 118 -10.65 -2.32 -9.00
C SER A 118 -9.76 -3.21 -8.14
N TRP A 119 -9.24 -2.65 -7.04
CA TRP A 119 -8.53 -3.44 -6.04
C TRP A 119 -9.51 -3.90 -4.95
N ARG A 120 -9.58 -5.20 -4.70
CA ARG A 120 -10.57 -5.79 -3.78
C ARG A 120 -9.91 -6.67 -2.72
N LYS A 121 -10.70 -7.19 -1.78
CA LYS A 121 -10.20 -8.06 -0.72
C LYS A 121 -9.64 -9.37 -1.27
N GLU A 122 -10.26 -9.90 -2.33
CA GLU A 122 -9.82 -11.11 -3.02
C GLU A 122 -8.42 -10.92 -3.62
N ASP A 123 -8.09 -9.72 -4.09
CA ASP A 123 -6.74 -9.40 -4.57
C ASP A 123 -5.72 -9.42 -3.43
N VAL A 124 -6.08 -8.96 -2.23
CA VAL A 124 -5.21 -9.04 -1.03
C VAL A 124 -4.96 -10.49 -0.62
N GLU A 125 -5.97 -11.36 -0.72
CA GLU A 125 -5.83 -12.78 -0.41
C GLU A 125 -4.91 -13.48 -1.42
N LYS A 126 -5.13 -13.21 -2.70
CA LYS A 126 -4.39 -13.80 -3.82
C LYS A 126 -2.93 -13.34 -3.89
N TYR A 127 -2.70 -12.02 -3.86
CA TYR A 127 -1.38 -11.43 -4.08
C TYR A 127 -0.65 -11.09 -2.78
N GLY A 128 -1.31 -11.18 -1.62
CA GLY A 128 -0.75 -10.75 -0.34
C GLY A 128 0.51 -11.52 0.07
N ASN A 129 0.77 -12.70 -0.49
CA ASN A 129 1.99 -13.47 -0.22
C ASN A 129 3.16 -13.14 -1.16
N PHE A 130 2.97 -12.27 -2.15
CA PHE A 130 4.01 -11.91 -3.10
C PHE A 130 5.15 -11.17 -2.38
N THR A 131 6.37 -11.48 -2.76
CA THR A 131 7.59 -11.01 -2.11
C THR A 131 7.97 -9.64 -2.64
N VAL A 132 7.90 -8.62 -1.78
CA VAL A 132 8.29 -7.25 -2.16
C VAL A 132 9.81 -7.15 -2.37
N VAL A 133 10.23 -6.58 -3.50
CA VAL A 133 11.65 -6.34 -3.84
C VAL A 133 12.02 -4.87 -3.97
N ARG A 134 11.03 -4.00 -4.20
CA ARG A 134 11.23 -2.55 -4.29
C ARG A 134 9.91 -1.83 -4.13
N ILE A 135 9.99 -0.62 -3.60
CA ILE A 135 8.92 0.36 -3.52
C ILE A 135 9.38 1.60 -4.29
N LYS A 136 8.48 2.19 -5.05
CA LYS A 136 8.64 3.48 -5.71
C LYS A 136 7.35 4.27 -5.53
N VAL A 137 7.49 5.57 -5.30
CA VAL A 137 6.36 6.49 -5.17
C VAL A 137 6.55 7.58 -6.22
N ILE A 138 5.50 7.86 -6.98
CA ILE A 138 5.49 8.93 -7.98
C ILE A 138 4.33 9.86 -7.64
N GLU A 139 4.61 11.15 -7.62
CA GLU A 139 3.61 12.19 -7.48
C GLU A 139 3.51 12.96 -8.80
N ARG A 140 2.29 13.26 -9.24
CA ARG A 140 2.00 14.10 -10.41
C ARG A 140 0.89 15.07 -10.03
N ILE A 141 0.94 16.28 -10.58
CA ILE A 141 -0.17 17.23 -10.55
C ILE A 141 -0.85 17.14 -11.92
N GLU A 142 -2.18 16.99 -11.94
CA GLU A 142 -2.95 17.09 -13.20
C GLU A 142 -2.89 18.54 -13.71
N ASP A 143 -2.40 18.68 -14.94
CA ASP A 143 -2.44 19.92 -15.73
C ASP A 143 -3.84 20.20 -16.27
#